data_AF-F1LHW2-F1
#
_entry.id   AF-F1LHW2-F1
#
_cell.length_a   1.000
_cell.length_b   1.000
_cell.length_c   1.000
_cell.angle_alpha   90.00
_cell.angle_beta   90.00
_cell.angle_gamma   90.00
#
_symmetry.space_group_name_H-M   'P 1'
#
loop_
_entity.id
_entity.type
_entity.pdbx_description
1 polymer ?
#
loop_
_entity_poly.entity_id
_entity_poly.type
_entity_poly.pdbx_seq_one_letter_code
_entity_poly.pdbx_strand_id
1 'polypeptide(L)'
;MLTTINQQIDYVLYLDLPVEVIVDRLSGRLFCPTCQKTYHETLNPPTTPGVCDDDQTVLVKREDDQPEKVKTRIEVSLDTMQAMLDYYQAQNKLSAISINQEDDVMCVFNKIKEVLNHD
;
A
#
# COMPACT_ATOMS: atom_id res chain seq x y z
N MET A 1 14.00 0.00 -22.14
CA MET A 1 13.99 -1.08 -21.12
C MET A 1 15.09 -0.78 -20.11
N LEU A 2 15.05 -1.25 -18.86
CA LEU A 2 16.13 -0.98 -17.89
C LEU A 2 17.52 -1.39 -18.40
N THR A 3 17.57 -2.44 -19.22
CA THR A 3 18.78 -2.88 -19.95
C THR A 3 19.37 -1.83 -20.88
N THR A 4 18.56 -0.94 -21.47
CA THR A 4 19.06 0.14 -22.35
C THR A 4 19.76 1.26 -21.58
N ILE A 5 19.62 1.29 -20.25
CA ILE A 5 20.33 2.21 -19.34
C ILE A 5 21.26 1.47 -18.37
N ASN A 6 21.58 0.20 -18.64
CA ASN A 6 22.44 -0.66 -17.82
C ASN A 6 21.98 -0.76 -16.34
N GLN A 7 20.67 -0.80 -16.12
CA GLN A 7 20.09 -1.04 -14.79
C GLN A 7 19.32 -2.36 -14.74
N GLN A 8 19.19 -2.89 -13.53
CA GLN A 8 18.39 -4.06 -13.23
C GLN A 8 17.54 -3.81 -11.98
N ILE A 9 16.52 -4.64 -11.80
CA ILE A 9 15.77 -4.68 -10.54
C ILE A 9 16.57 -5.54 -9.57
N ASP A 10 16.87 -5.01 -8.39
CA ASP A 10 17.53 -5.74 -7.31
C ASP A 10 16.48 -6.47 -6.45
N TYR A 11 15.42 -5.77 -6.03
CA TYR A 11 14.35 -6.34 -5.21
C TYR A 11 12.96 -5.98 -5.72
N VAL A 12 12.03 -6.90 -5.51
CA VAL A 12 10.58 -6.69 -5.60
C VAL A 12 10.00 -7.03 -4.24
N LEU A 13 9.45 -6.03 -3.56
CA LEU A 13 8.85 -6.20 -2.24
C LEU A 13 7.34 -6.39 -2.41
N TYR A 14 6.84 -7.56 -2.01
CA TYR A 14 5.41 -7.84 -2.00
C TYR A 14 4.90 -7.74 -0.56
N LEU A 15 4.08 -6.73 -0.28
CA LEU A 15 3.44 -6.57 1.01
C LEU A 15 2.19 -7.43 1.03
N ASP A 16 2.26 -8.55 1.75
CA ASP A 16 1.19 -9.53 1.84
C ASP A 16 0.28 -9.21 3.02
N LEU A 17 -0.95 -8.83 2.73
CA LEU A 17 -1.95 -8.43 3.72
C LEU A 17 -3.23 -9.27 3.55
N PRO A 18 -3.89 -9.68 4.64
CA PRO A 18 -5.23 -10.24 4.55
C PRO A 18 -6.21 -9.24 3.91
N VAL A 19 -7.15 -9.74 3.09
CA VAL A 19 -8.09 -8.91 2.30
C VAL A 19 -8.90 -7.99 3.21
N GLU A 20 -9.36 -8.51 4.34
CA GLU A 20 -10.08 -7.79 5.38
C GLU A 20 -9.31 -6.58 5.93
N VAL A 21 -7.99 -6.70 6.10
CA VAL A 21 -7.13 -5.59 6.54
C VAL A 21 -7.03 -4.53 5.44
N ILE A 22 -6.94 -4.94 4.17
CA ILE A 22 -6.90 -4.01 3.03
C ILE A 22 -8.24 -3.26 2.92
N VAL A 23 -9.37 -3.96 3.05
CA VAL A 23 -10.71 -3.37 3.02
C VAL A 23 -10.86 -2.32 4.12
N ASP A 24 -10.52 -2.66 5.36
CA ASP A 24 -10.60 -1.74 6.50
C ASP A 24 -9.75 -0.48 6.27
N ARG A 25 -8.49 -0.66 5.85
CA ARG A 25 -7.55 0.44 5.58
C ARG A 25 -7.99 1.34 4.42
N LEU A 26 -8.60 0.78 3.36
CA LEU A 26 -9.06 1.57 2.22
C LEU A 26 -10.37 2.29 2.54
N SER A 27 -11.33 1.64 3.20
CA SER A 27 -12.63 2.25 3.51
C SER A 27 -12.57 3.39 4.53
N GLY A 28 -11.54 3.40 5.38
CA GLY A 28 -11.23 4.52 6.28
C GLY A 28 -10.36 5.61 5.66
N ARG A 29 -9.92 5.48 4.40
CA ARG A 29 -9.01 6.43 3.76
C ARG A 29 -9.70 7.75 3.43
N LEU A 30 -9.03 8.84 3.79
CA LEU A 30 -9.36 10.20 3.43
C LEU A 30 -8.18 10.81 2.67
N PHE A 31 -8.43 11.73 1.75
CA PHE A 31 -7.35 12.47 1.09
C PHE A 31 -7.70 13.94 0.91
N CYS A 32 -6.68 14.80 0.94
CA CYS A 32 -6.82 16.20 0.56
C CYS A 32 -6.76 16.32 -0.98
N PRO A 33 -7.78 16.91 -1.64
CA PRO A 33 -7.76 17.07 -3.09
C PRO A 33 -6.76 18.13 -3.56
N THR A 34 -6.26 18.98 -2.64
CA THR A 34 -5.31 20.06 -2.93
C THR A 34 -3.86 19.57 -2.85
N CYS A 35 -3.42 19.08 -1.68
CA CYS A 35 -2.03 18.66 -1.47
C CYS A 35 -1.79 17.15 -1.60
N GLN A 36 -2.84 16.36 -1.86
CA GLN A 36 -2.77 14.88 -2.01
C GLN A 36 -2.34 14.12 -0.76
N LYS A 37 -2.22 14.79 0.39
CA LYS A 37 -1.95 14.13 1.66
C LYS A 37 -3.06 13.16 2.01
N THR A 38 -2.67 11.97 2.45
CA THR A 38 -3.57 10.88 2.83
C THR A 38 -3.71 10.81 4.34
N TYR A 39 -4.93 10.60 4.80
CA TYR A 39 -5.32 10.42 6.19
C TYR A 39 -6.13 9.12 6.32
N HIS A 40 -6.38 8.70 7.54
CA HIS A 40 -7.30 7.62 7.86
C HIS A 40 -8.18 8.04 9.03
N GLU A 41 -9.46 7.68 9.02
CA GLU A 41 -10.42 8.08 10.08
C GLU A 41 -10.00 7.70 11.51
N THR A 42 -9.09 6.73 11.66
CA THR A 42 -8.69 6.13 12.94
C THR A 42 -7.18 5.89 13.06
N LEU A 43 -6.54 5.34 12.02
CA LEU A 43 -5.11 4.99 12.04
C LEU A 43 -4.17 6.20 11.91
N ASN A 44 -4.62 7.25 11.21
CA ASN A 44 -3.88 8.50 11.01
C ASN A 44 -4.88 9.65 10.80
N PRO A 45 -5.66 9.99 11.84
CA PRO A 45 -6.72 10.99 11.72
C PRO A 45 -6.14 12.38 11.54
N PRO A 46 -6.82 13.27 10.80
CA PRO A 46 -6.46 14.68 10.81
C PRO A 46 -6.64 15.26 12.21
N THR A 47 -5.93 16.35 12.50
CA THR A 47 -6.05 17.07 13.77
C THR A 47 -7.48 17.60 13.98
N THR A 48 -8.10 18.11 12.91
CA THR A 48 -9.51 18.48 12.89
C THR A 48 -10.28 17.52 11.98
N PRO A 49 -11.35 16.84 12.47
CA PRO A 49 -12.10 15.88 11.67
C PRO A 49 -12.56 16.45 10.33
N GLY A 50 -12.18 15.76 9.24
CA GLY A 50 -12.56 16.14 7.87
C GLY A 50 -11.80 17.33 7.27
N VAL A 51 -10.74 17.83 7.93
CA VAL A 51 -9.98 19.00 7.49
C VAL A 51 -8.50 18.65 7.35
N CYS A 52 -7.88 19.06 6.25
CA CYS A 52 -6.46 18.88 6.01
C CYS A 52 -5.63 19.74 6.97
N ASP A 53 -4.66 19.12 7.65
CA ASP A 53 -3.79 19.81 8.60
C ASP A 53 -2.86 20.85 7.95
N ASP A 54 -2.55 20.69 6.65
CA ASP A 54 -1.55 21.51 5.96
C ASP A 54 -2.15 22.74 5.28
N ASP A 55 -3.37 22.60 4.72
CA ASP A 55 -3.99 23.62 3.86
C ASP A 55 -5.46 23.92 4.21
N GLN A 56 -6.01 23.27 5.24
CA GLN A 56 -7.39 23.45 5.74
C GLN A 56 -8.49 23.08 4.73
N THR A 57 -8.15 22.42 3.61
CA THR A 57 -9.13 21.90 2.66
C THR A 57 -9.95 20.78 3.28
N VAL A 58 -11.23 20.68 2.91
CA VAL A 58 -12.09 19.54 3.28
C VAL A 58 -11.54 18.25 2.67
N LEU A 59 -11.34 17.25 3.52
CA LEU A 59 -10.91 15.92 3.11
C LEU A 59 -12.07 15.16 2.45
N VAL A 60 -11.74 14.35 1.46
CA VAL A 60 -12.70 13.56 0.70
C VAL A 60 -12.34 12.08 0.72
N LYS A 61 -13.35 11.22 0.59
CA LYS A 61 -13.16 9.78 0.32
C LYS A 61 -13.11 9.56 -1.19
N ARG A 62 -12.34 8.56 -1.63
CA ARG A 62 -12.37 8.16 -3.04
C ARG A 62 -13.58 7.25 -3.30
N GLU A 63 -14.16 7.35 -4.48
CA GLU A 63 -15.32 6.54 -4.85
C GLU A 63 -15.00 5.04 -4.95
N ASP A 64 -13.74 4.67 -5.19
CA ASP A 64 -13.26 3.29 -5.29
C ASP A 64 -12.91 2.64 -3.94
N ASP A 65 -12.98 3.40 -2.83
CA ASP A 65 -12.68 2.93 -1.48
C ASP A 65 -13.90 2.37 -0.73
N GLN A 66 -15.05 2.25 -1.41
CA GLN A 66 -16.23 1.55 -0.86
C GLN A 66 -15.93 0.04 -0.71
N PRO A 67 -16.31 -0.60 0.40
CA PRO A 67 -15.94 -1.99 0.71
C PRO A 67 -16.19 -2.98 -0.43
N GLU A 68 -17.34 -2.89 -1.09
CA GLU A 68 -17.74 -3.78 -2.18
C GLU A 68 -16.83 -3.61 -3.42
N LYS A 69 -16.45 -2.36 -3.71
CA LYS A 69 -15.56 -2.03 -4.84
C LYS A 69 -14.12 -2.40 -4.53
N VAL A 70 -13.68 -2.22 -3.28
CA VAL A 70 -12.36 -2.62 -2.81
C VAL A 70 -12.17 -4.12 -2.97
N LYS A 71 -13.13 -4.92 -2.50
CA LYS A 71 -13.06 -6.38 -2.61
C LYS A 71 -12.96 -6.83 -4.07
N THR A 72 -13.84 -6.32 -4.94
CA THR A 72 -13.83 -6.62 -6.37
C THR A 72 -12.48 -6.26 -7.01
N ARG A 73 -11.92 -5.10 -6.65
CA ARG A 73 -10.62 -4.65 -7.16
C ARG A 73 -9.47 -5.54 -6.69
N ILE A 74 -9.49 -5.99 -5.44
CA ILE A 74 -8.45 -6.88 -4.89
C ILE A 74 -8.50 -8.23 -5.61
N GLU A 75 -9.67 -8.83 -5.78
CA GLU A 75 -9.83 -10.12 -6.48
C GLU A 75 -9.23 -10.08 -7.89
N VAL A 76 -9.57 -9.05 -8.68
CA VAL A 76 -9.00 -8.85 -10.03
C VAL A 76 -7.49 -8.60 -9.98
N SER A 77 -7.01 -7.89 -8.96
CA SER A 77 -5.59 -7.57 -8.82
C SER A 77 -4.76 -8.79 -8.47
N LEU A 78 -5.25 -9.69 -7.60
CA LEU A 78 -4.53 -10.89 -7.20
C LEU A 78 -4.28 -11.82 -8.40
N ASP A 79 -5.30 -12.06 -9.22
CA ASP A 79 -5.19 -12.90 -10.42
C ASP A 79 -4.18 -12.35 -11.43
N THR A 80 -4.15 -11.02 -11.59
CA THR A 80 -3.23 -10.37 -12.53
C THR A 80 -1.82 -10.20 -11.96
N MET A 81 -1.68 -10.10 -10.63
CA MET A 81 -0.38 -9.99 -9.96
C MET A 81 0.35 -11.33 -9.90
N GLN A 82 -0.34 -12.48 -9.83
CA GLN A 82 0.30 -13.78 -9.65
C GLN A 82 1.39 -14.06 -10.70
N ALA A 83 1.12 -13.79 -11.99
CA ALA A 83 2.10 -13.98 -13.06
C ALA A 83 3.36 -13.10 -12.89
N MET A 84 3.21 -11.89 -12.32
CA MET A 84 4.32 -11.00 -12.03
C MET A 84 5.13 -11.50 -10.82
N LEU A 85 4.44 -11.96 -9.78
CA LEU A 85 5.07 -12.52 -8.58
C LEU A 85 5.90 -13.76 -8.95
N ASP A 86 5.32 -14.70 -9.69
CA ASP A 86 6.01 -15.91 -10.17
C ASP A 86 7.25 -15.56 -10.99
N TYR A 87 7.15 -14.56 -11.88
CA TYR A 87 8.25 -14.10 -12.73
C TYR A 87 9.45 -13.57 -11.92
N TYR A 88 9.21 -12.77 -10.87
CA TYR A 88 10.29 -12.24 -10.02
C TYR A 88 10.77 -13.22 -8.96
N GLN A 89 9.90 -14.13 -8.52
CA GLN A 89 10.28 -15.25 -7.65
C GLN A 89 11.26 -16.18 -8.36
N ALA A 90 11.01 -16.52 -9.63
CA ALA A 90 11.91 -17.34 -10.44
C ALA A 90 13.31 -16.71 -10.64
N GLN A 91 13.44 -15.39 -10.46
CA GLN A 91 14.70 -14.66 -10.53
C GLN A 91 15.37 -14.47 -9.16
N ASN A 92 14.78 -14.99 -8.08
CA ASN A 92 15.19 -14.74 -6.69
C ASN A 92 15.20 -13.25 -6.32
N LYS A 93 14.30 -12.46 -6.91
CA LYS A 93 14.18 -11.01 -6.66
C LYS A 93 12.97 -10.65 -5.82
N LEU A 94 12.01 -11.57 -5.67
CA LEU A 94 10.80 -11.34 -4.88
C LEU A 94 11.05 -11.61 -3.40
N SER A 95 10.72 -10.64 -2.55
CA SER A 95 10.65 -10.79 -1.10
C SER A 95 9.23 -10.48 -0.63
N ALA A 96 8.55 -11.49 -0.12
CA ALA A 96 7.22 -11.33 0.49
C ALA A 96 7.37 -10.88 1.94
N ILE A 97 6.62 -9.86 2.33
CA ILE A 97 6.63 -9.26 3.66
C ILE A 97 5.20 -9.34 4.21
N SER A 98 4.98 -10.20 5.19
CA SER A 98 3.67 -10.35 5.83
C SER A 98 3.37 -9.16 6.74
N ILE A 99 2.24 -8.52 6.47
CA ILE A 99 1.73 -7.37 7.20
C ILE A 99 0.36 -7.72 7.81
N ASN A 100 0.26 -7.56 9.12
CA ASN A 100 -0.95 -7.83 9.89
C ASN A 100 -1.71 -6.54 10.22
N GLN A 101 -2.87 -6.69 10.86
CA GLN A 101 -3.73 -5.55 11.22
C GLN A 101 -3.05 -4.61 12.21
N GLU A 102 -2.34 -5.16 13.19
CA GLU A 102 -1.61 -4.46 14.25
C GLU A 102 -0.32 -3.77 13.79
N ASP A 103 0.16 -4.09 12.59
CA ASP A 103 1.40 -3.51 12.06
C ASP A 103 1.17 -2.05 11.66
N ASP A 104 1.71 -1.15 12.47
CA ASP A 104 1.79 0.27 12.15
C ASP A 104 2.85 0.55 11.06
N VAL A 105 2.91 1.81 10.62
CA VAL A 105 3.83 2.25 9.56
C VAL A 105 5.29 2.00 9.93
N MET A 106 5.66 2.14 11.21
CA MET A 106 7.04 1.94 11.65
C MET A 106 7.42 0.45 11.69
N CYS A 107 6.49 -0.42 12.07
CA CYS A 107 6.67 -1.87 11.99
C CYS A 107 6.90 -2.31 10.54
N VAL A 108 6.04 -1.87 9.61
CA VAL A 108 6.17 -2.15 8.17
C VAL A 108 7.52 -1.64 7.64
N PHE A 109 7.91 -0.42 8.02
CA PHE A 109 9.19 0.16 7.62
C PHE A 109 10.39 -0.67 8.09
N ASN A 110 10.35 -1.14 9.34
CA ASN A 110 11.42 -1.98 9.88
C ASN A 110 11.50 -3.34 9.18
N LYS A 111 10.36 -3.99 8.91
CA LYS A 111 10.31 -5.23 8.12
C LYS A 111 10.92 -5.05 6.73
N ILE A 112 10.61 -3.94 6.05
CA ILE A 112 11.23 -3.60 4.75
C ILE A 112 12.74 -3.41 4.90
N LYS A 113 13.18 -2.69 5.93
CA LYS A 113 14.61 -2.50 6.19
C LYS A 113 15.33 -3.82 6.44
N GLU A 114 14.74 -4.75 7.18
CA GLU A 114 15.34 -6.07 7.43
C GLU A 114 15.59 -6.81 6.11
N VAL A 115 14.62 -6.80 5.19
CA VAL A 115 14.78 -7.40 3.85
C VAL A 115 15.90 -6.72 3.05
N LEU A 116 15.98 -5.39 3.09
CA LEU A 116 16.95 -4.63 2.28
C LEU A 116 18.37 -4.58 2.87
N ASN A 117 18.55 -4.86 4.16
CA ASN A 117 19.87 -4.85 4.82
C ASN A 117 20.52 -6.25 4.87
N HIS A 118 19.93 -7.25 4.20
CA HIS A 118 20.44 -8.62 4.21
C HIS A 118 21.53 -8.90 3.16
N ASP A 119 22.06 -7.87 2.48
CA ASP A 119 23.20 -7.92 1.55
C ASP A 119 24.38 -7.02 2.00
#